data_AF-A0AAE7GRG6-F1
#
_entry.id   AF-A0AAE7GRG6-F1
#
_cell.length_a   1.000
_cell.length_b   1.000
_cell.length_c   1.000
_cell.angle_alpha   90.00
_cell.angle_beta   90.00
_cell.angle_gamma   90.00
#
_symmetry.space_group_name_H-M   'P 1'
#
loop_
_entity.id
_entity.type
_entity.pdbx_description
1 polymer ?
#
loop_
_entity_poly.entity_id
_entity_poly.type
_entity_poly.pdbx_seq_one_letter_code
_entity_poly.pdbx_strand_id
1 'polypeptide(L)'
;MALLTDTKARHIKPDDKPISHGGVTGLTLHPSSTKGRGKWVLRYVSPVTQKRRNAGLGSYPEIGIAEAAKLAQTMREQLSAGDDPLELKKAETTKIVIPTFEEAARKVHTELLPGWRNKKHARQWISTLEQHVFPAMGTVPLDAITPANVADVLRPSWMTIPETSGRVKQRIHKVMQWAWAHGFCSANPVDVVDHLLPQQVSASIRTEHQPAMPWKVIPLYIASRVYTEDRYNVTRGLLLFVVLTACRSGEARAMEWNEIDFKRKIWTIPPGRMKGGLRHRVPLSTQALELLEQMRGLHENLVFPSPRKQTVLSDMVLTSFLRKTKAISDTQGRFAVAHGFRSSFRDWCSEQRYPHDLAERALAHTIRNKSEAAYHRTDLLNERRPMMQAWGDYVMSAISKT
;
A
#
# COMPACT_ATOMS: atom_id res chain seq x y z
N MET A 1 48.65 -23.27 43.98
CA MET A 1 49.59 -22.70 42.98
C MET A 1 50.04 -21.35 43.49
N ALA A 2 51.27 -20.92 43.23
CA ALA A 2 51.72 -19.58 43.60
C ALA A 2 50.94 -18.52 42.79
N LEU A 3 50.56 -17.41 43.45
CA LEU A 3 49.89 -16.29 42.80
C LEU A 3 50.81 -15.66 41.73
N LEU A 4 50.23 -15.30 40.59
CA LEU A 4 50.93 -14.61 39.52
C LEU A 4 51.36 -13.21 39.99
N THR A 5 52.64 -12.89 39.84
CA THR A 5 53.18 -11.57 40.18
C THR A 5 53.30 -10.69 38.93
N ASP A 6 53.24 -9.38 39.12
CA ASP A 6 53.37 -8.40 38.02
C ASP A 6 54.71 -8.57 37.29
N THR A 7 55.79 -8.83 38.02
CA THR A 7 57.10 -9.14 37.44
C THR A 7 57.04 -10.32 36.48
N LYS A 8 56.36 -11.42 36.84
CA LYS A 8 56.20 -12.57 35.95
C LYS A 8 55.31 -12.24 34.74
N ALA A 9 54.24 -11.48 34.94
CA ALA A 9 53.34 -11.07 33.85
C ALA A 9 54.05 -10.18 32.81
N ARG A 10 54.89 -9.21 33.23
CA ARG A 10 55.68 -8.37 32.31
C ARG A 10 56.74 -9.14 31.52
N HIS A 11 57.18 -10.29 32.03
CA HIS A 11 58.19 -11.12 31.39
C HIS A 11 57.62 -12.19 30.46
N ILE A 12 56.29 -12.31 30.35
CA ILE A 12 55.66 -13.28 29.45
C ILE A 12 56.07 -13.01 27.99
N LYS A 13 56.46 -14.05 27.27
CA LYS A 13 56.89 -14.03 25.87
C LYS A 13 55.85 -14.69 24.96
N PRO A 14 55.83 -14.38 23.65
CA PRO A 14 54.86 -14.95 22.71
C PRO A 14 54.80 -16.49 22.71
N ASP A 15 55.94 -17.15 22.88
CA ASP A 15 56.06 -18.62 22.85
C ASP A 15 55.86 -19.28 24.22
N ASP A 16 55.57 -18.50 25.27
CA ASP A 16 55.34 -19.06 26.60
C ASP A 16 54.01 -19.85 26.65
N LYS A 17 53.94 -20.80 27.58
CA LYS A 17 52.66 -21.45 27.90
C LYS A 17 51.78 -20.49 28.71
N PRO A 18 50.44 -20.63 28.65
CA PRO A 18 49.54 -19.83 29.48
C PRO A 18 49.89 -19.93 30.97
N ILE A 19 50.02 -18.78 31.62
CA ILE A 19 50.43 -18.71 33.03
C ILE A 19 49.18 -18.68 33.90
N SER A 20 49.07 -19.60 34.86
CA SER A 20 47.94 -19.60 35.79
C SER A 20 48.00 -18.42 36.75
N HIS A 21 46.85 -17.78 37.00
CA HIS A 21 46.75 -16.70 37.97
C HIS A 21 47.10 -17.17 39.39
N GLY A 22 46.79 -18.41 39.73
CA GLY A 22 47.12 -19.02 41.02
C GLY A 22 46.11 -18.75 42.14
N GLY A 23 45.37 -17.64 42.08
CA GLY A 23 44.33 -17.28 43.08
C GLY A 23 42.88 -17.54 42.67
N VAL A 24 42.59 -17.72 41.37
CA VAL A 24 41.22 -17.99 40.87
C VAL A 24 41.29 -19.19 39.94
N THR A 25 40.49 -20.23 40.22
CA THR A 25 40.53 -21.48 39.47
C THR A 25 40.16 -21.25 38.01
N GLY A 26 41.00 -21.75 37.09
CA GLY A 26 40.78 -21.63 35.65
C GLY A 26 41.10 -20.26 35.03
N LEU A 27 41.53 -19.27 35.82
CA LEU A 27 42.02 -17.99 35.30
C LEU A 27 43.49 -18.12 34.88
N THR A 28 43.77 -17.81 33.61
CA THR A 28 45.11 -17.88 33.02
C THR A 28 45.40 -16.65 32.16
N LEU A 29 46.65 -16.19 32.18
CA LEU A 29 47.18 -15.20 31.26
C LEU A 29 47.76 -15.91 30.05
N HIS A 30 47.16 -15.72 28.88
CA HIS A 30 47.67 -16.23 27.61
C HIS A 30 48.62 -15.21 26.97
N PRO A 31 49.81 -15.61 26.50
CA PRO A 31 50.70 -14.68 25.81
C PRO A 31 50.09 -14.11 24.53
N SER A 32 50.50 -12.89 24.20
CA SER A 32 50.23 -12.24 22.92
C SER A 32 51.50 -12.18 22.06
N SER A 33 51.42 -11.60 20.87
CA SER A 33 52.56 -11.42 19.95
C SER A 33 53.65 -10.46 20.47
N THR A 34 53.40 -9.77 21.58
CA THR A 34 54.33 -8.78 22.17
C THR A 34 54.69 -9.20 23.59
N LYS A 35 55.99 -9.18 23.91
CA LYS A 35 56.49 -9.46 25.27
C LYS A 35 55.80 -8.54 26.29
N GLY A 36 55.40 -9.12 27.42
CA GLY A 36 54.72 -8.39 28.49
C GLY A 36 53.28 -8.02 28.20
N ARG A 37 52.68 -8.55 27.12
CA ARG A 37 51.24 -8.43 26.83
C ARG A 37 50.60 -9.80 26.74
N GLY A 38 49.36 -9.91 27.20
CA GLY A 38 48.62 -11.16 27.17
C GLY A 38 47.12 -10.95 27.32
N LYS A 39 46.35 -12.00 27.09
CA LYS A 39 44.89 -12.01 27.27
C LYS A 39 44.52 -12.80 28.51
N TRP A 40 43.69 -12.23 29.37
CA TRP A 40 43.09 -12.95 30.48
C TRP A 40 41.99 -13.86 29.97
N VAL A 41 42.09 -15.14 30.30
CA VAL A 41 41.11 -16.15 29.93
C VAL A 41 40.69 -16.92 31.17
N LEU A 42 39.39 -16.93 31.44
CA LEU A 42 38.77 -17.80 32.43
C LEU A 42 38.21 -19.03 31.73
N ARG A 43 38.78 -20.21 32.03
CA ARG A 43 38.26 -21.50 31.59
C ARG A 43 37.27 -22.06 32.62
N TYR A 44 36.09 -22.45 32.16
CA TYR A 44 35.05 -23.05 32.99
C TYR A 44 34.23 -24.09 32.19
N VAL A 45 33.42 -24.87 32.91
CA VAL A 45 32.38 -25.73 32.33
C VAL A 45 31.05 -25.02 32.55
N SER A 46 30.31 -24.81 31.48
CA SER A 46 29.00 -24.17 31.53
C SER A 46 28.00 -25.05 32.29
N PRO A 47 27.34 -24.56 33.37
CA PRO A 47 26.29 -25.32 34.05
C PRO A 47 25.06 -25.52 33.16
N VAL A 48 24.84 -24.63 32.18
CA VAL A 48 23.72 -24.68 31.23
C VAL A 48 23.98 -25.64 30.08
N THR A 49 25.12 -25.50 29.40
CA THR A 49 25.41 -26.26 28.16
C THR A 49 26.27 -27.50 28.38
N GLN A 50 26.82 -27.68 29.59
CA GLN A 50 27.74 -28.76 29.97
C GLN A 50 29.04 -28.82 29.13
N LYS A 51 29.33 -27.77 28.34
CA LYS A 51 30.53 -27.67 27.49
C LYS A 51 31.63 -26.84 28.18
N ARG A 52 32.88 -27.18 27.89
CA ARG A 52 34.05 -26.36 28.27
C ARG A 52 34.06 -25.06 27.46
N ARG A 53 34.19 -23.92 28.14
CA ARG A 53 34.21 -22.58 27.53
C ARG A 53 35.37 -21.76 28.09
N ASN A 54 35.77 -20.76 27.30
CA ASN A 54 36.78 -19.77 27.64
C ASN A 54 36.14 -18.39 27.57
N ALA A 55 36.14 -17.64 28.67
CA ALA A 55 35.73 -16.24 28.70
C ALA A 55 36.95 -15.33 28.71
N GLY A 56 37.01 -14.39 27.77
CA GLY A 56 38.04 -13.34 27.75
C GLY A 56 37.70 -12.22 28.75
N LEU A 57 38.65 -11.86 29.60
CA LEU A 57 38.52 -10.83 30.64
C LEU A 57 39.38 -9.59 30.34
N GLY A 58 39.69 -9.37 29.06
CA GLY A 58 40.55 -8.28 28.57
C GLY A 58 42.03 -8.65 28.50
N SER A 59 42.87 -7.62 28.33
CA SER A 59 44.30 -7.76 28.04
C SER A 59 45.15 -7.16 29.15
N TYR A 60 46.30 -7.78 29.45
CA TYR A 60 47.34 -7.21 30.28
C TYR A 60 48.28 -6.36 29.41
N PRO A 61 48.73 -5.16 29.87
CA PRO A 61 48.54 -4.61 31.22
C PRO A 61 47.28 -3.75 31.41
N GLU A 62 46.44 -3.56 30.39
CA GLU A 62 45.25 -2.69 30.49
C GLU A 62 44.29 -3.12 31.61
N ILE A 63 44.12 -4.43 31.77
CA ILE A 63 43.48 -5.07 32.92
C ILE A 63 44.57 -5.75 33.75
N GLY A 64 44.79 -5.21 34.94
CA GLY A 64 45.78 -5.71 35.88
C GLY A 64 45.40 -7.06 36.51
N ILE A 65 46.36 -7.68 37.20
CA ILE A 65 46.18 -8.99 37.84
C ILE A 65 45.00 -8.99 38.83
N ALA A 66 44.92 -7.96 39.68
CA ALA A 66 43.87 -7.85 40.69
C ALA A 66 42.47 -7.64 40.08
N GLU A 67 42.38 -6.85 39.01
CA GLU A 67 41.12 -6.59 38.30
C GLU A 67 40.64 -7.83 37.55
N ALA A 68 41.56 -8.54 36.86
CA ALA A 68 41.26 -9.82 36.23
C ALA A 68 40.77 -10.86 37.25
N ALA A 69 41.35 -10.88 38.46
CA ALA A 69 40.90 -11.74 39.55
C ALA A 69 39.48 -11.39 40.00
N LYS A 70 39.17 -10.10 40.19
CA LYS A 70 37.83 -9.63 40.55
C LYS A 70 36.79 -10.03 39.50
N LEU A 71 37.06 -9.76 38.22
CA LEU A 71 36.15 -10.12 37.12
C LEU A 71 35.95 -11.63 37.03
N ALA A 72 37.02 -12.42 37.19
CA ALA A 72 36.93 -13.87 37.18
C ALA A 72 36.13 -14.42 38.38
N GLN A 73 36.26 -13.79 39.55
CA GLN A 73 35.52 -14.17 40.74
C GLN A 73 34.02 -13.90 40.59
N THR A 74 33.63 -12.74 40.03
CA THR A 74 32.22 -12.47 39.71
C THR A 74 31.65 -13.49 38.73
N MET A 75 32.40 -13.89 37.70
CA MET A 75 31.96 -14.97 36.80
C MET A 75 31.86 -16.32 37.52
N ARG A 76 32.72 -16.60 38.50
CA ARG A 76 32.66 -17.82 39.31
C ARG A 76 31.45 -17.83 40.24
N GLU A 77 31.06 -16.70 40.79
CA GLU A 77 29.84 -16.54 41.58
C GLU A 77 28.60 -16.83 40.71
N GLN A 78 28.53 -16.26 39.50
CA GLN A 78 27.46 -16.55 38.53
C GLN A 78 27.39 -18.04 38.17
N LEU A 79 28.55 -18.68 37.93
CA LEU A 79 28.62 -20.12 37.68
C LEU A 79 28.14 -20.96 38.88
N SER A 80 28.41 -20.50 40.10
CA SER A 80 27.94 -21.17 41.33
C SER A 80 26.43 -21.03 41.56
N ALA A 81 25.82 -19.96 41.04
CA ALA A 81 24.38 -19.76 41.02
C ALA A 81 23.67 -20.58 39.92
N GLY A 82 24.42 -21.31 39.08
CA GLY A 82 23.88 -22.12 37.99
C GLY A 82 23.77 -21.41 36.64
N ASP A 83 24.23 -20.16 36.56
CA ASP A 83 24.17 -19.36 35.32
C ASP A 83 25.42 -19.53 34.46
N ASP A 84 25.28 -19.38 33.14
CA ASP A 84 26.41 -19.22 32.22
C ASP A 84 26.64 -17.73 31.90
N PRO A 85 27.75 -17.13 32.36
CA PRO A 85 28.03 -15.70 32.15
C PRO A 85 28.07 -15.25 30.69
N LEU A 86 28.48 -16.13 29.76
CA LEU A 86 28.51 -15.81 28.34
C LEU A 86 27.11 -15.88 27.71
N GLU A 87 26.24 -16.75 28.21
CA GLU A 87 24.84 -16.76 27.79
C GLU A 87 24.07 -15.58 28.37
N LEU A 88 24.32 -15.16 29.62
CA LEU A 88 23.76 -13.94 30.20
C LEU A 88 24.14 -12.71 29.37
N LYS A 89 25.44 -12.56 29.05
CA LYS A 89 25.92 -11.45 28.22
C LYS A 89 25.34 -11.50 26.80
N LYS A 90 25.17 -12.69 26.23
CA LYS A 90 24.52 -12.87 24.92
C LYS A 90 23.04 -12.49 24.97
N ALA A 91 22.31 -12.88 26.00
CA ALA A 91 20.91 -12.50 26.22
C ALA A 91 20.75 -10.98 26.38
N GLU A 92 21.65 -10.31 27.10
CA GLU A 92 21.67 -8.85 27.22
C GLU A 92 21.98 -8.14 25.90
N THR A 93 22.91 -8.68 25.10
CA THR A 93 23.24 -8.13 23.76
C THR A 93 22.15 -8.42 22.72
N THR A 94 21.25 -9.38 23.01
CA THR A 94 20.08 -9.73 22.17
C THR A 94 18.81 -9.06 22.70
N LYS A 95 18.90 -7.94 23.43
CA LYS A 95 17.74 -7.06 23.61
C LYS A 95 17.36 -6.50 22.25
N ILE A 96 16.26 -7.02 21.72
CA ILE A 96 15.64 -6.56 20.48
C ILE A 96 15.49 -5.04 20.56
N VAL A 97 16.15 -4.31 19.67
CA VAL A 97 15.91 -2.87 19.54
C VAL A 97 14.53 -2.71 18.95
N ILE A 98 13.58 -2.30 19.78
CA ILE A 98 12.19 -2.10 19.39
C ILE A 98 12.14 -0.79 18.60
N PRO A 99 11.79 -0.82 17.30
CA PRO A 99 11.74 0.39 16.50
C PRO A 99 10.58 1.28 16.94
N THR A 100 10.66 2.55 16.57
CA THR A 100 9.54 3.49 16.70
C THR A 100 8.46 3.19 15.66
N PHE A 101 7.25 3.74 15.86
CA PHE A 101 6.16 3.57 14.90
C PHE A 101 6.53 4.05 13.49
N GLU A 102 7.21 5.19 13.38
CA GLU A 102 7.61 5.75 12.08
C GLU A 102 8.61 4.85 11.35
N GLU A 103 9.65 4.39 12.04
CA GLU A 103 10.65 3.47 11.47
C GLU A 103 9.99 2.18 10.97
N ALA A 104 9.10 1.61 11.78
CA ALA A 104 8.32 0.43 11.42
C ALA A 104 7.41 0.71 10.22
N ALA A 105 6.70 1.83 10.20
CA ALA A 105 5.81 2.21 9.10
C ALA A 105 6.56 2.37 7.77
N ARG A 106 7.76 2.97 7.79
CA ARG A 106 8.61 3.12 6.60
C ARG A 106 9.16 1.77 6.13
N LYS A 107 9.50 0.87 7.06
CA LYS A 107 9.94 -0.49 6.72
C LYS A 107 8.81 -1.32 6.10
N VAL A 108 7.63 -1.33 6.73
CA VAL A 108 6.41 -1.98 6.21
C VAL A 108 6.06 -1.43 4.83
N HIS A 109 6.11 -0.12 4.64
CA HIS A 109 5.87 0.51 3.34
C HIS A 109 6.84 0.00 2.27
N THR A 110 8.13 -0.07 2.59
CA THR A 110 9.18 -0.58 1.69
C THR A 110 8.93 -2.04 1.32
N GLU A 111 8.55 -2.89 2.29
CA GLU A 111 8.26 -4.31 2.06
C GLU A 111 6.99 -4.52 1.21
N LEU A 112 5.97 -3.67 1.37
CA LEU A 112 4.72 -3.77 0.60
C LEU A 112 4.81 -3.12 -0.79
N LEU A 113 5.75 -2.21 -1.00
CA LEU A 113 5.88 -1.42 -2.23
C LEU A 113 5.94 -2.28 -3.52
N PRO A 114 6.69 -3.40 -3.59
CA PRO A 114 6.73 -4.25 -4.78
C PRO A 114 5.36 -4.87 -5.13
N GLY A 115 4.50 -5.09 -4.14
CA GLY A 115 3.16 -5.65 -4.34
C GLY A 115 2.13 -4.65 -4.86
N TRP A 116 2.40 -3.34 -4.76
CA TRP A 116 1.45 -2.31 -5.16
C TRP A 116 1.62 -1.87 -6.62
N ARG A 117 0.66 -2.25 -7.46
CA ARG A 117 0.61 -1.84 -8.87
C ARG A 117 0.36 -0.33 -9.06
N ASN A 118 -0.31 0.33 -8.11
CA ASN A 118 -0.69 1.74 -8.21
C ASN A 118 0.28 2.64 -7.42
N LYS A 119 1.15 3.35 -8.14
CA LYS A 119 2.12 4.30 -7.56
C LYS A 119 1.49 5.43 -6.75
N LYS A 120 0.26 5.87 -7.08
CA LYS A 120 -0.47 6.88 -6.30
C LYS A 120 -0.93 6.30 -4.97
N HIS A 121 -1.41 5.05 -4.97
CA HIS A 121 -1.77 4.36 -3.73
C HIS A 121 -0.56 4.19 -2.81
N ALA A 122 0.57 3.74 -3.36
CA ALA A 122 1.81 3.58 -2.62
C ALA A 122 2.26 4.89 -1.94
N ARG A 123 2.24 6.00 -2.66
CA ARG A 123 2.56 7.33 -2.09
C ARG A 123 1.54 7.77 -1.05
N GLN A 124 0.25 7.61 -1.33
CA GLN A 124 -0.82 7.97 -0.41
C GLN A 124 -0.77 7.15 0.88
N TRP A 125 -0.26 5.91 0.83
CA TRP A 125 -0.17 5.05 2.01
C TRP A 125 0.72 5.68 3.08
N ILE A 126 1.96 6.02 2.72
CA ILE A 126 2.91 6.61 3.68
C ILE A 126 2.58 8.07 3.99
N SER A 127 2.19 8.87 2.98
CA SER A 127 1.95 10.30 3.17
C SER A 127 0.83 10.58 4.18
N THR A 128 -0.19 9.71 4.24
CA THR A 128 -1.24 9.87 5.26
C THR A 128 -0.79 9.51 6.67
N LEU A 129 0.17 8.60 6.83
CA LEU A 129 0.76 8.33 8.15
C LEU A 129 1.63 9.52 8.58
N GLU A 130 2.40 10.09 7.64
CA GLU A 130 3.17 11.33 7.85
C GLU A 130 2.27 12.50 8.28
N GLN A 131 1.10 12.65 7.66
CA GLN A 131 0.18 13.74 7.96
C GLN A 131 -0.61 13.55 9.25
N HIS A 132 -1.09 12.32 9.51
CA HIS A 132 -2.09 12.08 10.56
C HIS A 132 -1.55 11.36 11.79
N VAL A 133 -0.42 10.65 11.69
CA VAL A 133 0.03 9.72 12.74
C VAL A 133 1.39 10.09 13.29
N PHE A 134 2.38 10.34 12.42
CA PHE A 134 3.76 10.59 12.85
C PHE A 134 3.91 11.79 13.80
N PRO A 135 3.17 12.91 13.63
CA PRO A 135 3.28 14.04 14.56
C PRO A 135 2.89 13.71 16.01
N ALA A 136 2.06 12.69 16.22
CA ALA A 136 1.52 12.34 17.54
C ALA A 136 2.12 11.05 18.12
N MET A 137 2.44 10.06 17.27
CA MET A 137 2.86 8.73 17.70
C MET A 137 4.10 8.20 16.95
N GLY A 138 4.67 8.96 16.02
CA GLY A 138 5.76 8.50 15.15
C GLY A 138 7.02 8.07 15.91
N THR A 139 7.38 8.81 16.96
CA THR A 139 8.57 8.57 17.79
C THR A 139 8.35 7.58 18.93
N VAL A 140 7.12 7.09 19.12
CA VAL A 140 6.80 6.16 20.21
C VAL A 140 7.29 4.75 19.83
N PRO A 141 8.05 4.07 20.71
CA PRO A 141 8.42 2.66 20.53
C PRO A 141 7.19 1.75 20.41
N LEU A 142 7.25 0.74 19.54
CA LEU A 142 6.09 -0.11 19.23
C LEU A 142 5.49 -0.83 20.45
N ASP A 143 6.30 -1.21 21.44
CA ASP A 143 5.86 -1.86 22.68
C ASP A 143 5.15 -0.91 23.64
N ALA A 144 5.40 0.40 23.53
CA ALA A 144 4.77 1.43 24.33
C ALA A 144 3.45 1.95 23.74
N ILE A 145 3.08 1.53 22.52
CA ILE A 145 1.84 1.99 21.87
C ILE A 145 0.64 1.29 22.49
N THR A 146 -0.26 2.08 23.07
CA THR A 146 -1.51 1.61 23.67
C THR A 146 -2.71 1.87 22.75
N PRO A 147 -3.86 1.20 22.99
CA PRO A 147 -5.11 1.53 22.30
C PRO A 147 -5.52 3.00 22.46
N ALA A 148 -5.22 3.61 23.61
CA ALA A 148 -5.49 5.02 23.87
C ALA A 148 -4.70 5.95 22.93
N ASN A 149 -3.40 5.67 22.70
CA ASN A 149 -2.60 6.45 21.75
C ASN A 149 -3.20 6.40 20.34
N VAL A 150 -3.63 5.22 19.89
CA VAL A 150 -4.27 5.05 18.57
C VAL A 150 -5.61 5.80 18.52
N ALA A 151 -6.42 5.74 19.59
CA ALA A 151 -7.69 6.44 19.67
C ALA A 151 -7.48 7.96 19.61
N ASP A 152 -6.50 8.51 20.33
CA ASP A 152 -6.22 9.94 20.35
C ASP A 152 -5.76 10.48 18.99
N VAL A 153 -4.98 9.69 18.24
CA VAL A 153 -4.60 9.99 16.86
C VAL A 153 -5.82 10.06 15.93
N LEU A 154 -6.78 9.14 16.09
CA LEU A 154 -7.93 9.02 15.21
C LEU A 154 -9.05 10.02 15.56
N ARG A 155 -9.27 10.29 16.85
CA ARG A 155 -10.41 11.02 17.40
C ARG A 155 -10.70 12.37 16.71
N PRO A 156 -9.72 13.23 16.40
CA PRO A 156 -9.98 14.53 15.77
C PRO A 156 -10.66 14.43 14.40
N SER A 157 -10.37 13.37 13.65
CA SER A 157 -10.88 13.17 12.29
C SER A 157 -12.00 12.11 12.22
N TRP A 158 -12.17 11.31 13.27
CA TRP A 158 -12.93 10.07 13.24
C TRP A 158 -14.40 10.26 12.80
N MET A 159 -15.07 11.30 13.28
CA MET A 159 -16.45 11.62 12.90
C MET A 159 -16.54 12.65 11.76
N THR A 160 -15.53 13.49 11.58
CA THR A 160 -15.54 14.59 10.61
C THR A 160 -15.15 14.12 9.20
N ILE A 161 -14.19 13.19 9.07
CA ILE A 161 -13.76 12.62 7.80
C ILE A 161 -13.65 11.08 7.90
N PRO A 162 -14.80 10.38 8.08
CA PRO A 162 -14.82 8.98 8.50
C PRO A 162 -14.08 8.01 7.58
N GLU A 163 -14.12 8.23 6.26
CA GLU A 163 -13.41 7.39 5.29
C GLU A 163 -11.88 7.51 5.43
N THR A 164 -11.38 8.74 5.58
CA THR A 164 -9.94 8.99 5.76
C THR A 164 -9.46 8.39 7.06
N SER A 165 -10.16 8.62 8.17
CA SER A 165 -9.77 8.07 9.48
C SER A 165 -9.85 6.54 9.50
N GLY A 166 -10.84 5.93 8.84
CA GLY A 166 -10.91 4.49 8.67
C GLY A 166 -9.69 3.93 7.91
N ARG A 167 -9.24 4.61 6.85
CA ARG A 167 -8.01 4.23 6.12
C ARG A 167 -6.75 4.43 6.96
N VAL A 168 -6.66 5.50 7.74
CA VAL A 168 -5.55 5.73 8.68
C VAL A 168 -5.50 4.59 9.71
N LYS A 169 -6.63 4.25 10.34
CA LYS A 169 -6.74 3.11 11.26
C LYS A 169 -6.25 1.82 10.62
N GLN A 170 -6.70 1.49 9.40
CA GLN A 170 -6.26 0.29 8.68
C GLN A 170 -4.73 0.25 8.45
N ARG A 171 -4.12 1.42 8.21
CA ARG A 171 -2.67 1.52 8.03
C ARG A 171 -1.91 1.34 9.34
N ILE A 172 -2.37 1.98 10.43
CA ILE A 172 -1.83 1.75 11.78
C ILE A 172 -1.94 0.27 12.15
N HIS A 173 -3.10 -0.32 11.90
CA HIS A 173 -3.36 -1.74 12.12
C HIS A 173 -2.32 -2.61 11.40
N LYS A 174 -2.02 -2.30 10.13
CA LYS A 174 -1.04 -3.05 9.34
C LYS A 174 0.38 -2.97 9.90
N VAL A 175 0.79 -1.79 10.40
CA VAL A 175 2.10 -1.60 11.04
C VAL A 175 2.18 -2.37 12.36
N MET A 176 1.15 -2.29 13.19
CA MET A 176 1.10 -3.02 14.46
C MET A 176 0.99 -4.55 14.29
N GLN A 177 0.33 -5.03 13.23
CA GLN A 177 0.35 -6.47 12.88
C GLN A 177 1.76 -6.93 12.53
N TRP A 178 2.50 -6.11 11.77
CA TRP A 178 3.89 -6.40 11.45
C TRP A 178 4.77 -6.40 12.70
N ALA A 179 4.56 -5.43 13.61
CA ALA A 179 5.25 -5.37 14.90
C ALA A 179 5.02 -6.62 15.75
N TRP A 180 3.76 -7.05 15.85
CA TRP A 180 3.38 -8.24 16.60
C TRP A 180 4.01 -9.51 16.01
N ALA A 181 4.00 -9.65 14.68
CA ALA A 181 4.63 -10.79 13.99
C ALA A 181 6.16 -10.87 14.21
N HIS A 182 6.83 -9.73 14.44
CA HIS A 182 8.25 -9.67 14.75
C HIS A 182 8.57 -9.79 16.26
N GLY A 183 7.55 -9.93 17.11
CA GLY A 183 7.71 -9.99 18.56
C GLY A 183 8.07 -8.65 19.19
N PHE A 184 7.86 -7.52 18.51
CA PHE A 184 8.13 -6.18 19.05
C PHE A 184 7.03 -5.70 20.01
N CYS A 185 5.84 -6.29 19.93
CA CYS A 185 4.76 -6.05 20.88
C CYS A 185 4.02 -7.36 21.15
N SER A 186 3.34 -7.45 22.30
CA SER A 186 2.64 -8.66 22.75
C SER A 186 1.25 -8.84 22.12
N ALA A 187 0.64 -7.74 21.68
CA ALA A 187 -0.67 -7.71 21.04
C ALA A 187 -0.77 -6.49 20.12
N ASN A 188 -1.81 -6.47 19.26
CA ASN A 188 -2.10 -5.32 18.42
C ASN A 188 -3.08 -4.37 19.11
N PRO A 189 -2.67 -3.16 19.53
CA PRO A 189 -3.56 -2.23 20.23
C PRO A 189 -4.74 -1.74 19.37
N VAL A 190 -4.64 -1.87 18.04
CA VAL A 190 -5.69 -1.41 17.12
C VAL A 190 -6.90 -2.35 17.10
N ASP A 191 -6.76 -3.60 17.55
CA ASP A 191 -7.85 -4.59 17.57
C ASP A 191 -8.99 -4.18 18.50
N VAL A 192 -8.68 -3.42 19.55
CA VAL A 192 -9.64 -3.00 20.58
C VAL A 192 -9.97 -1.50 20.54
N VAL A 193 -9.38 -0.74 19.62
CA VAL A 193 -9.51 0.73 19.59
C VAL A 193 -10.94 1.21 19.33
N ASP A 194 -11.78 0.39 18.69
CA ASP A 194 -13.19 0.75 18.44
C ASP A 194 -13.99 0.90 19.73
N HIS A 195 -13.57 0.27 20.83
CA HIS A 195 -14.18 0.47 22.15
C HIS A 195 -13.89 1.87 22.75
N LEU A 196 -12.91 2.59 22.19
CA LEU A 196 -12.49 3.92 22.63
C LEU A 196 -12.94 5.03 21.66
N LEU A 197 -13.61 4.67 20.57
CA LEU A 197 -14.03 5.59 19.52
C LEU A 197 -15.57 5.52 19.37
N PRO A 198 -16.23 6.66 19.10
CA PRO A 198 -17.67 6.63 18.87
C PRO A 198 -17.98 5.83 17.61
N GLN A 199 -19.11 5.14 17.60
CA GLN A 199 -19.53 4.33 16.47
C GLN A 199 -19.74 5.20 15.23
N GLN A 200 -19.03 4.91 14.14
CA GLN A 200 -19.32 5.52 12.85
C GLN A 200 -20.59 4.90 12.27
N VAL A 201 -21.39 5.71 11.58
CA VAL A 201 -22.50 5.22 10.75
C VAL A 201 -21.93 4.22 9.73
N SER A 202 -22.67 3.15 9.41
CA SER A 202 -22.16 2.10 8.53
C SER A 202 -21.71 2.64 7.17
N ALA A 203 -20.72 2.00 6.54
CA ALA A 203 -20.23 2.41 5.23
C ALA A 203 -21.33 2.36 4.15
N SER A 204 -22.29 1.44 4.27
CA SER A 204 -23.43 1.35 3.35
C SER A 204 -24.36 2.55 3.45
N ILE A 205 -24.60 3.08 4.65
CA ILE A 205 -25.39 4.31 4.85
C ILE A 205 -24.61 5.54 4.40
N ARG A 206 -23.28 5.55 4.57
CA ARG A 206 -22.39 6.63 4.08
C ARG A 206 -22.16 6.61 2.56
N THR A 207 -22.46 5.51 1.89
CA THR A 207 -22.20 5.40 0.45
C THR A 207 -23.24 6.21 -0.30
N GLU A 208 -22.92 7.47 -0.56
CA GLU A 208 -23.66 8.24 -1.54
C GLU A 208 -23.44 7.62 -2.92
N HIS A 209 -24.52 7.17 -3.56
CA HIS A 209 -24.48 6.77 -4.95
C HIS A 209 -23.92 7.93 -5.81
N GLN A 210 -23.14 7.57 -6.83
CA GLN A 210 -22.60 8.53 -7.78
C GLN A 210 -23.78 9.10 -8.59
N PRO A 211 -24.09 10.41 -8.50
CA PRO A 211 -25.28 10.97 -9.12
C PRO A 211 -25.32 10.69 -10.62
N ALA A 212 -26.40 10.08 -11.08
CA ALA A 212 -26.57 9.67 -12.47
C ALA A 212 -27.54 10.62 -13.18
N MET A 213 -27.29 10.85 -14.47
CA MET A 213 -28.28 11.53 -15.29
C MET A 213 -29.38 10.53 -15.66
N PRO A 214 -30.67 10.80 -15.43
CA PRO A 214 -31.73 9.91 -15.90
C PRO A 214 -31.56 9.64 -17.40
N TRP A 215 -31.56 8.37 -17.81
CA TRP A 215 -31.20 8.04 -19.19
C TRP A 215 -32.12 8.72 -20.21
N LYS A 216 -33.38 8.95 -19.84
CA LYS A 216 -34.41 9.65 -20.64
C LYS A 216 -34.03 11.08 -21.06
N VAL A 217 -33.19 11.77 -20.29
CA VAL A 217 -32.77 13.14 -20.60
C VAL A 217 -31.41 13.23 -21.28
N ILE A 218 -30.68 12.10 -21.39
CA ILE A 218 -29.35 12.05 -22.01
C ILE A 218 -29.37 12.60 -23.44
N PRO A 219 -30.29 12.21 -24.34
CA PRO A 219 -30.22 12.66 -25.73
C PRO A 219 -30.29 14.19 -25.85
N LEU A 220 -31.20 14.83 -25.12
CA LEU A 220 -31.34 16.29 -25.10
C LEU A 220 -30.12 16.98 -24.48
N TYR A 221 -29.56 16.43 -23.41
CA TYR A 221 -28.36 16.98 -22.80
C TYR A 221 -27.15 16.86 -23.73
N ILE A 222 -26.99 15.72 -24.41
CA ILE A 222 -25.93 15.52 -25.40
C ILE A 222 -26.07 16.54 -26.51
N ALA A 223 -27.24 16.64 -27.15
CA ALA A 223 -27.46 17.58 -28.25
C ALA A 223 -27.21 19.05 -27.85
N SER A 224 -27.68 19.47 -26.68
CA SER A 224 -27.63 20.88 -26.26
C SER A 224 -26.32 21.31 -25.58
N ARG A 225 -25.62 20.38 -24.89
CA ARG A 225 -24.49 20.74 -24.01
C ARG A 225 -23.21 19.99 -24.29
N VAL A 226 -23.22 18.87 -25.00
CA VAL A 226 -22.03 18.03 -25.21
C VAL A 226 -21.62 18.00 -26.67
N TYR A 227 -22.51 17.62 -27.57
CA TYR A 227 -22.23 17.53 -29.00
C TYR A 227 -21.74 18.87 -29.56
N THR A 228 -20.74 18.80 -30.43
CA THR A 228 -20.17 19.94 -31.15
C THR A 228 -19.35 19.43 -32.33
N GLU A 229 -19.32 20.20 -33.41
CA GLU A 229 -18.45 19.94 -34.57
C GLU A 229 -17.03 20.48 -34.36
N ASP A 230 -16.81 21.28 -33.31
CA ASP A 230 -15.47 21.75 -32.95
C ASP A 230 -14.65 20.60 -32.34
N ARG A 231 -13.89 19.93 -33.20
CA ARG A 231 -12.97 18.85 -32.82
C ARG A 231 -11.90 19.26 -31.79
N TYR A 232 -11.60 20.55 -31.63
CA TYR A 232 -10.63 21.00 -30.62
C TYR A 232 -11.22 20.99 -29.20
N ASN A 233 -12.54 20.80 -29.06
CA ASN A 233 -13.21 20.65 -27.77
C ASN A 233 -13.09 19.22 -27.21
N VAL A 234 -11.87 18.80 -26.91
CA VAL A 234 -11.55 17.43 -26.47
C VAL A 234 -12.32 17.00 -25.22
N THR A 235 -12.68 17.92 -24.33
CA THR A 235 -13.46 17.58 -23.12
C THR A 235 -14.87 17.09 -23.46
N ARG A 236 -15.52 17.73 -24.44
CA ARG A 236 -16.85 17.32 -24.93
C ARG A 236 -16.77 15.99 -25.65
N GLY A 237 -15.78 15.82 -26.54
CA GLY A 237 -15.52 14.54 -27.21
C GLY A 237 -15.28 13.40 -26.22
N LEU A 238 -14.42 13.62 -25.22
CA LEU A 238 -14.17 12.63 -24.17
C LEU A 238 -15.45 12.26 -23.40
N LEU A 239 -16.28 13.23 -23.01
CA LEU A 239 -17.54 12.95 -22.31
C LEU A 239 -18.48 12.13 -23.19
N LEU A 240 -18.67 12.55 -24.45
CA LEU A 240 -19.52 11.84 -25.39
C LEU A 240 -19.05 10.39 -25.58
N PHE A 241 -17.74 10.18 -25.74
CA PHE A 241 -17.18 8.84 -25.87
C PHE A 241 -17.40 7.97 -24.62
N VAL A 242 -17.24 8.55 -23.42
CA VAL A 242 -17.55 7.86 -22.14
C VAL A 242 -19.02 7.44 -22.08
N VAL A 243 -19.94 8.31 -22.51
CA VAL A 243 -21.38 7.99 -22.55
C VAL A 243 -21.65 6.88 -23.57
N LEU A 244 -21.15 7.01 -24.81
CA LEU A 244 -21.36 6.03 -25.89
C LEU A 244 -20.80 4.63 -25.58
N THR A 245 -19.71 4.56 -24.82
CA THR A 245 -19.03 3.29 -24.51
C THR A 245 -19.41 2.71 -23.14
N ALA A 246 -20.03 3.51 -22.28
CA ALA A 246 -20.24 3.21 -20.86
C ALA A 246 -18.95 2.83 -20.10
N CYS A 247 -17.77 3.20 -20.61
CA CYS A 247 -16.48 2.96 -19.94
C CYS A 247 -16.23 3.95 -18.80
N ARG A 248 -15.22 3.69 -17.96
CA ARG A 248 -14.83 4.65 -16.92
C ARG A 248 -14.05 5.80 -17.54
N SER A 249 -14.22 7.01 -17.00
CA SER A 249 -13.50 8.20 -17.48
C SER A 249 -11.98 8.02 -17.48
N GLY A 250 -11.42 7.36 -16.46
CA GLY A 250 -9.99 7.07 -16.38
C GLY A 250 -9.47 6.16 -17.50
N GLU A 251 -10.30 5.23 -17.99
CA GLU A 251 -9.96 4.34 -19.11
C GLU A 251 -9.91 5.14 -20.42
N ALA A 252 -10.93 5.98 -20.67
CA ALA A 252 -11.02 6.80 -21.88
C ALA A 252 -10.00 7.96 -21.92
N ARG A 253 -9.70 8.61 -20.79
CA ARG A 253 -8.75 9.74 -20.72
C ARG A 253 -7.34 9.38 -21.21
N ALA A 254 -6.92 8.15 -20.94
CA ALA A 254 -5.59 7.66 -21.27
C ALA A 254 -5.59 6.75 -22.51
N MET A 255 -6.69 6.72 -23.27
CA MET A 255 -6.86 5.89 -24.46
C MET A 255 -5.85 6.25 -25.56
N GLU A 256 -5.28 5.22 -26.19
CA GLU A 256 -4.30 5.35 -27.27
C GLU A 256 -4.85 4.81 -28.60
N TRP A 257 -4.35 5.33 -29.72
CA TRP A 257 -4.80 4.94 -31.06
C TRP A 257 -4.50 3.46 -31.38
N ASN A 258 -3.40 2.92 -30.87
CA ASN A 258 -2.99 1.52 -31.05
C ASN A 258 -3.98 0.50 -30.42
N GLU A 259 -4.92 0.98 -29.59
CA GLU A 259 -5.93 0.15 -28.92
C GLU A 259 -7.19 -0.05 -29.75
N ILE A 260 -7.31 0.67 -30.87
CA ILE A 260 -8.51 0.71 -31.70
C ILE A 260 -8.30 -0.13 -32.96
N ASP A 261 -9.14 -1.14 -33.11
CA ASP A 261 -9.30 -1.86 -34.37
C ASP A 261 -10.52 -1.28 -35.11
N PHE A 262 -10.28 -0.33 -36.02
CA PHE A 262 -11.32 0.32 -36.81
C PHE A 262 -12.04 -0.66 -37.74
N LYS A 263 -11.32 -1.68 -38.26
CA LYS A 263 -11.90 -2.70 -39.15
C LYS A 263 -12.88 -3.59 -38.41
N ARG A 264 -12.51 -4.05 -37.22
CA ARG A 264 -13.37 -4.88 -36.37
C ARG A 264 -14.33 -4.06 -35.51
N LYS A 265 -14.17 -2.72 -35.48
CA LYS A 265 -14.95 -1.79 -34.66
C LYS A 265 -14.86 -2.13 -33.17
N ILE A 266 -13.64 -2.26 -32.66
CA ILE A 266 -13.36 -2.65 -31.28
C ILE A 266 -12.33 -1.70 -30.67
N TRP A 267 -12.59 -1.25 -29.45
CA TRP A 267 -11.57 -0.70 -28.57
C TRP A 267 -11.16 -1.73 -27.52
N THR A 268 -9.85 -2.00 -27.39
CA THR A 268 -9.32 -2.96 -26.40
C THR A 268 -8.56 -2.23 -25.30
N ILE A 269 -9.14 -2.19 -24.10
CA ILE A 269 -8.53 -1.59 -22.91
C ILE A 269 -7.55 -2.60 -22.29
N PRO A 270 -6.27 -2.21 -22.08
CA PRO A 270 -5.26 -3.10 -21.53
C PRO A 270 -5.50 -3.38 -20.03
N PRO A 271 -5.06 -4.54 -19.52
CA PRO A 271 -5.18 -4.92 -18.11
C PRO A 271 -4.68 -3.86 -17.12
N GLY A 272 -3.62 -3.13 -17.47
CA GLY A 272 -3.01 -2.11 -16.62
C GLY A 272 -3.90 -0.90 -16.34
N ARG A 273 -4.89 -0.61 -17.20
CA ARG A 273 -5.89 0.46 -16.98
C ARG A 273 -7.21 -0.05 -16.40
N MET A 274 -7.40 -1.37 -16.33
CA MET A 274 -8.62 -1.98 -15.82
C MET A 274 -8.54 -2.23 -14.31
N LYS A 275 -9.57 -1.81 -13.56
CA LYS A 275 -9.65 -2.06 -12.10
C LYS A 275 -9.62 -3.56 -11.77
N GLY A 276 -10.19 -4.40 -12.63
CA GLY A 276 -10.19 -5.86 -12.48
C GLY A 276 -8.92 -6.57 -12.97
N GLY A 277 -7.96 -5.84 -13.55
CA GLY A 277 -6.69 -6.42 -14.02
C GLY A 277 -6.82 -7.39 -15.21
N LEU A 278 -7.98 -7.41 -15.88
CA LEU A 278 -8.23 -8.19 -17.09
C LEU A 278 -8.42 -7.23 -18.28
N ARG A 279 -8.01 -7.65 -19.48
CA ARG A 279 -8.27 -6.88 -20.70
C ARG A 279 -9.78 -6.73 -20.92
N HIS A 280 -10.23 -5.60 -21.45
CA HIS A 280 -11.65 -5.36 -21.76
C HIS A 280 -11.83 -4.96 -23.22
N ARG A 281 -12.69 -5.67 -23.96
CA ARG A 281 -13.03 -5.31 -25.34
C ARG A 281 -14.38 -4.62 -25.37
N VAL A 282 -14.43 -3.46 -26.00
CA VAL A 282 -15.61 -2.61 -26.13
C VAL A 282 -16.01 -2.58 -27.60
N PRO A 283 -17.18 -3.11 -27.99
CA PRO A 283 -17.66 -2.94 -29.35
C PRO A 283 -18.08 -1.48 -29.54
N LEU A 284 -17.63 -0.88 -30.64
CA LEU A 284 -17.86 0.53 -30.95
C LEU A 284 -19.09 0.69 -31.85
N SER A 285 -20.00 1.58 -31.45
CA SER A 285 -21.11 2.02 -32.31
C SER A 285 -20.60 2.88 -33.46
N THR A 286 -21.42 3.06 -34.49
CA THR A 286 -21.13 3.99 -35.60
C THR A 286 -20.79 5.39 -35.10
N GLN A 287 -21.57 5.91 -34.14
CA GLN A 287 -21.38 7.24 -33.55
C GLN A 287 -20.07 7.35 -32.76
N ALA A 288 -19.65 6.27 -32.10
CA ALA A 288 -18.35 6.25 -31.41
C ALA A 288 -17.20 6.27 -32.43
N LEU A 289 -17.31 5.57 -33.55
CA LEU A 289 -16.31 5.59 -34.63
C LEU A 289 -16.24 6.97 -35.30
N GLU A 290 -17.38 7.59 -35.61
CA GLU A 290 -17.43 8.95 -36.16
C GLU A 290 -16.72 9.95 -35.25
N LEU A 291 -16.97 9.89 -33.95
CA LEU A 291 -16.28 10.72 -32.97
C LEU A 291 -14.77 10.44 -32.93
N LEU A 292 -14.35 9.18 -33.01
CA LEU A 292 -12.93 8.82 -33.06
C LEU A 292 -12.26 9.37 -34.33
N GLU A 293 -12.93 9.32 -35.48
CA GLU A 293 -12.42 9.92 -36.71
C GLU A 293 -12.24 11.45 -36.57
N GLN A 294 -13.18 12.15 -35.91
CA GLN A 294 -13.04 13.58 -35.61
C GLN A 294 -11.82 13.92 -34.73
N MET A 295 -11.43 13.01 -33.84
CA MET A 295 -10.29 13.22 -32.94
C MET A 295 -8.92 12.95 -33.62
N ARG A 296 -8.89 12.37 -34.83
CA ARG A 296 -7.63 12.04 -35.52
C ARG A 296 -6.76 13.28 -35.76
N GLY A 297 -5.46 13.12 -35.55
CA GLY A 297 -4.47 14.17 -35.79
C GLY A 297 -4.39 15.25 -34.69
N LEU A 298 -5.17 15.12 -33.61
CA LEU A 298 -4.99 15.99 -32.44
C LEU A 298 -3.73 15.65 -31.63
N HIS A 299 -3.29 14.40 -31.69
CA HIS A 299 -2.05 13.89 -31.08
C HIS A 299 -1.68 12.54 -31.73
N GLU A 300 -0.39 12.21 -31.78
CA GLU A 300 0.14 10.98 -32.42
C GLU A 300 -0.32 9.69 -31.74
N ASN A 301 -0.18 9.61 -30.40
CA ASN A 301 -0.53 8.43 -29.61
C ASN A 301 -1.89 8.50 -28.90
N LEU A 302 -2.21 9.61 -28.23
CA LEU A 302 -3.43 9.76 -27.42
C LEU A 302 -4.64 10.14 -28.27
N VAL A 303 -5.80 9.55 -27.94
CA VAL A 303 -7.09 9.90 -28.59
C VAL A 303 -7.66 11.21 -28.06
N PHE A 304 -7.55 11.44 -26.74
CA PHE A 304 -8.10 12.63 -26.07
C PHE A 304 -7.00 13.44 -25.33
N PRO A 305 -6.11 14.12 -26.07
CA PRO A 305 -5.02 14.89 -25.48
C PRO A 305 -5.51 16.19 -24.83
N SER A 306 -4.83 16.66 -23.79
CA SER A 306 -5.04 18.03 -23.30
C SER A 306 -4.62 19.05 -24.37
N PRO A 307 -5.49 20.01 -24.77
CA PRO A 307 -5.22 20.88 -25.92
C PRO A 307 -3.89 21.64 -25.85
N ARG A 308 -3.51 22.07 -24.64
CA ARG A 308 -2.28 22.85 -24.41
C ARG A 308 -1.05 22.00 -24.10
N LYS A 309 -1.19 21.03 -23.19
CA LYS A 309 -0.05 20.26 -22.67
C LYS A 309 0.23 18.99 -23.46
N GLN A 310 -0.64 18.59 -24.39
CA GLN A 310 -0.50 17.37 -25.20
C GLN A 310 -0.23 16.12 -24.33
N THR A 311 -0.90 16.07 -23.18
CA THR A 311 -0.80 14.98 -22.20
C THR A 311 -2.20 14.52 -21.79
N VAL A 312 -2.29 13.37 -21.11
CA VAL A 312 -3.54 12.84 -20.56
C VAL A 312 -4.29 13.90 -19.75
N LEU A 313 -5.58 14.08 -20.07
CA LEU A 313 -6.45 15.02 -19.34
C LEU A 313 -6.54 14.68 -17.86
N SER A 314 -6.74 15.69 -17.00
CA SER A 314 -6.86 15.47 -15.56
C SER A 314 -8.13 14.70 -15.18
N ASP A 315 -8.12 14.06 -14.02
CA ASP A 315 -9.30 13.33 -13.50
C ASP A 315 -10.52 14.26 -13.28
N MET A 316 -10.26 15.53 -13.00
CA MET A 316 -11.29 16.53 -12.74
C MET A 316 -11.93 17.11 -14.00
N VAL A 317 -11.39 16.84 -15.20
CA VAL A 317 -11.85 17.53 -16.42
C VAL A 317 -13.35 17.37 -16.66
N LEU A 318 -13.87 16.14 -16.56
CA LEU A 318 -15.29 15.84 -16.79
C LEU A 318 -16.15 16.32 -15.62
N THR A 319 -15.67 16.16 -14.39
CA THR A 319 -16.36 16.65 -13.18
C THR A 319 -16.56 18.17 -13.25
N SER A 320 -15.52 18.92 -13.60
CA SER A 320 -15.60 20.38 -13.75
C SER A 320 -16.53 20.78 -14.89
N PHE A 321 -16.50 20.07 -16.01
CA PHE A 321 -17.38 20.32 -17.15
C PHE A 321 -18.86 20.09 -16.81
N LEU A 322 -19.19 18.97 -16.18
CA LEU A 322 -20.56 18.61 -15.79
C LEU A 322 -21.13 19.61 -14.77
N ARG A 323 -20.31 20.06 -13.81
CA ARG A 323 -20.69 21.14 -12.87
C ARG A 323 -20.92 22.46 -13.59
N LYS A 324 -20.01 22.87 -14.49
CA LYS A 324 -20.11 24.12 -15.26
C LYS A 324 -21.38 24.15 -16.12
N THR A 325 -21.76 23.02 -16.70
CA THR A 325 -22.97 22.89 -17.53
C THR A 325 -24.23 22.55 -16.74
N LYS A 326 -24.14 22.50 -15.39
CA LYS A 326 -25.24 22.18 -14.48
C LYS A 326 -25.97 20.88 -14.88
N ALA A 327 -25.21 19.81 -15.13
CA ALA A 327 -25.74 18.53 -15.56
C ALA A 327 -26.76 17.97 -14.56
N ILE A 328 -28.00 17.76 -15.02
CA ILE A 328 -29.12 17.24 -14.22
C ILE A 328 -28.75 15.85 -13.70
N SER A 329 -29.12 15.53 -12.46
CA SER A 329 -29.01 14.19 -11.89
C SER A 329 -30.29 13.75 -11.19
N ASP A 330 -30.35 12.45 -10.90
CA ASP A 330 -31.32 11.78 -10.05
C ASP A 330 -31.20 12.13 -8.56
N THR A 331 -30.14 12.84 -8.17
CA THR A 331 -29.85 13.15 -6.78
C THR A 331 -30.05 14.65 -6.53
N GLN A 332 -31.02 14.99 -5.68
CA GLN A 332 -31.37 16.38 -5.37
C GLN A 332 -30.15 17.18 -4.88
N GLY A 333 -29.96 18.39 -5.42
CA GLY A 333 -28.87 19.29 -5.04
C GLY A 333 -27.48 18.89 -5.57
N ARG A 334 -27.36 17.81 -6.37
CA ARG A 334 -26.09 17.34 -6.92
C ARG A 334 -26.15 17.27 -8.44
N PHE A 335 -25.00 17.53 -9.08
CA PHE A 335 -24.86 17.39 -10.53
C PHE A 335 -24.42 15.98 -10.91
N ALA A 336 -24.82 15.53 -12.10
CA ALA A 336 -24.38 14.24 -12.61
C ALA A 336 -22.86 14.18 -12.73
N VAL A 337 -22.29 12.99 -12.52
CA VAL A 337 -20.85 12.74 -12.62
C VAL A 337 -20.56 11.77 -13.75
N ALA A 338 -19.32 11.79 -14.27
CA ALA A 338 -18.93 10.93 -15.39
C ALA A 338 -19.18 9.43 -15.11
N HIS A 339 -18.96 8.98 -13.87
CA HIS A 339 -19.26 7.60 -13.49
C HIS A 339 -20.77 7.30 -13.46
N GLY A 340 -21.61 8.29 -13.16
CA GLY A 340 -23.06 8.13 -13.07
C GLY A 340 -23.70 7.73 -14.40
N PHE A 341 -23.13 8.12 -15.54
CA PHE A 341 -23.62 7.68 -16.87
C PHE A 341 -23.57 6.16 -17.06
N ARG A 342 -22.76 5.45 -16.29
CA ARG A 342 -22.74 3.98 -16.30
C ARG A 342 -23.97 3.40 -15.63
N SER A 343 -24.48 4.04 -14.57
CA SER A 343 -25.78 3.71 -13.98
C SER A 343 -26.89 4.02 -14.97
N SER A 344 -26.84 5.19 -15.64
CA SER A 344 -27.80 5.55 -16.69
C SER A 344 -27.87 4.51 -17.81
N PHE A 345 -26.71 4.03 -18.29
CA PHE A 345 -26.64 2.96 -19.27
C PHE A 345 -27.24 1.64 -18.75
N ARG A 346 -26.96 1.31 -17.48
CA ARG A 346 -27.48 0.09 -16.86
C ARG A 346 -29.00 0.12 -16.71
N ASP A 347 -29.55 1.27 -16.32
CA ASP A 347 -30.98 1.51 -16.19
C ASP A 347 -31.67 1.44 -17.55
N TRP A 348 -31.08 2.09 -18.57
CA TRP A 348 -31.55 1.98 -19.95
C TRP A 348 -31.56 0.52 -20.43
N CYS A 349 -30.49 -0.24 -20.22
CA CYS A 349 -30.45 -1.66 -20.58
C CYS A 349 -31.56 -2.46 -19.89
N SER A 350 -31.86 -2.14 -18.62
CA SER A 350 -32.90 -2.80 -17.85
C SER A 350 -34.29 -2.51 -18.42
N GLU A 351 -34.60 -1.23 -18.69
CA GLU A 351 -35.89 -0.83 -19.25
C GLU A 351 -36.08 -1.31 -20.70
N GLN A 352 -35.00 -1.38 -21.49
CA GLN A 352 -35.01 -1.95 -22.85
C GLN A 352 -34.95 -3.49 -22.87
N ARG A 353 -34.99 -4.16 -21.70
CA ARG A 353 -34.97 -5.62 -21.55
C ARG A 353 -33.74 -6.32 -22.16
N TYR A 354 -32.59 -5.65 -22.22
CA TYR A 354 -31.35 -6.32 -22.56
C TYR A 354 -30.93 -7.30 -21.45
N PRO A 355 -30.33 -8.46 -21.80
CA PRO A 355 -29.85 -9.42 -20.81
C PRO A 355 -28.89 -8.78 -19.80
N HIS A 356 -29.14 -9.04 -18.52
CA HIS A 356 -28.34 -8.50 -17.42
C HIS A 356 -26.83 -8.73 -17.61
N ASP A 357 -26.45 -9.95 -17.97
CA ASP A 357 -25.05 -10.33 -18.14
C ASP A 357 -24.35 -9.53 -19.26
N LEU A 358 -25.07 -9.19 -20.35
CA LEU A 358 -24.49 -8.37 -21.42
C LEU A 358 -24.19 -6.95 -20.92
N ALA A 359 -25.11 -6.35 -20.16
CA ALA A 359 -24.93 -5.03 -19.59
C ALA A 359 -23.78 -5.00 -18.56
N GLU A 360 -23.69 -5.98 -17.67
CA GLU A 360 -22.60 -6.09 -16.68
C GLU A 360 -21.24 -6.30 -17.36
N ARG A 361 -21.18 -7.09 -18.43
CA ARG A 361 -19.97 -7.25 -19.26
C ARG A 361 -19.57 -5.97 -19.97
N ALA A 362 -20.51 -5.22 -20.53
CA ALA A 362 -20.21 -3.91 -21.13
C ALA A 362 -19.56 -2.97 -20.12
N LEU A 363 -20.05 -2.99 -18.87
CA LEU A 363 -19.52 -2.23 -17.76
C LEU A 363 -18.21 -2.80 -17.18
N ALA A 364 -17.75 -3.98 -17.62
CA ALA A 364 -16.62 -4.68 -17.02
C ALA A 364 -16.76 -4.77 -15.49
N HIS A 365 -17.95 -5.10 -15.01
CA HIS A 365 -18.17 -5.44 -13.62
C HIS A 365 -17.64 -6.85 -13.37
N THR A 366 -16.78 -7.00 -12.37
CA THR A 366 -16.35 -8.31 -11.89
C THR A 366 -17.53 -9.00 -11.25
N ILE A 367 -17.87 -10.18 -11.76
CA ILE A 367 -18.90 -11.05 -11.20
C ILE A 367 -18.52 -11.36 -9.76
N ARG A 368 -19.40 -10.99 -8.82
CA ARG A 368 -19.14 -11.13 -7.37
C ARG A 368 -19.02 -12.59 -6.95
N ASN A 369 -19.67 -13.50 -7.68
CA ASN A 369 -19.71 -14.92 -7.36
C ASN A 369 -18.56 -15.66 -8.06
N LYS A 370 -17.64 -16.24 -7.28
CA LYS A 370 -16.49 -16.98 -7.82
C LYS A 370 -16.91 -18.23 -8.60
N SER A 371 -18.07 -18.82 -8.30
CA SER A 371 -18.61 -19.97 -9.04
C SER A 371 -19.16 -19.58 -10.40
N GLU A 372 -19.96 -18.50 -10.51
CA GLU A 372 -20.41 -17.97 -11.81
C GLU A 372 -19.25 -17.50 -12.68
N ALA A 373 -18.24 -16.84 -12.10
CA ALA A 373 -17.06 -16.37 -12.82
C ALA A 373 -16.33 -17.49 -13.60
N ALA A 374 -16.40 -18.74 -13.14
CA ALA A 374 -15.78 -19.89 -13.80
C ALA A 374 -16.53 -20.35 -15.08
N TYR A 375 -17.83 -20.09 -15.19
CA TYR A 375 -18.65 -20.47 -16.35
C TYR A 375 -18.59 -19.44 -17.48
N HIS A 376 -18.15 -18.21 -17.20
CA HIS A 376 -18.12 -17.12 -18.17
C HIS A 376 -16.79 -17.04 -18.92
N ARG A 377 -16.57 -17.99 -19.85
CA ARG A 377 -15.33 -18.11 -20.64
C ARG A 377 -15.11 -17.01 -21.69
N THR A 378 -16.14 -16.24 -22.03
CA THR A 378 -16.10 -15.23 -23.12
C THR A 378 -16.66 -13.88 -22.66
N ASP A 379 -16.22 -12.78 -23.25
CA ASP A 379 -16.71 -11.42 -22.98
C ASP A 379 -17.98 -11.03 -23.78
N LEU A 380 -18.61 -12.00 -24.44
CA LEU A 380 -19.83 -11.87 -25.25
C LEU A 380 -19.79 -10.68 -26.21
N LEU A 381 -18.63 -10.47 -26.84
CA LEU A 381 -18.36 -9.27 -27.64
C LEU A 381 -19.36 -9.11 -28.79
N ASN A 382 -19.71 -10.20 -29.49
CA ASN A 382 -20.59 -10.13 -30.65
C ASN A 382 -22.04 -9.85 -30.23
N GLU A 383 -22.49 -10.47 -29.14
CA GLU A 383 -23.81 -10.29 -28.56
C GLU A 383 -24.00 -8.88 -27.98
N ARG A 384 -22.91 -8.23 -27.53
CA ARG A 384 -22.94 -6.82 -27.10
C ARG A 384 -23.03 -5.82 -28.25
N ARG A 385 -22.70 -6.18 -29.49
CA ARG A 385 -22.67 -5.22 -30.62
C ARG A 385 -24.03 -4.55 -30.88
N PRO A 386 -25.15 -5.29 -31.01
CA PRO A 386 -26.45 -4.68 -31.26
C PRO A 386 -26.88 -3.77 -30.10
N MET A 387 -26.60 -4.16 -28.86
CA MET A 387 -26.91 -3.37 -27.66
C MET A 387 -26.11 -2.06 -27.63
N MET A 388 -24.80 -2.10 -27.88
CA MET A 388 -23.99 -0.88 -27.93
C MET A 388 -24.35 0.02 -29.11
N GLN A 389 -24.77 -0.55 -30.25
CA GLN A 389 -25.25 0.24 -31.38
C GLN A 389 -26.56 0.95 -31.03
N ALA A 390 -27.56 0.23 -30.52
CA ALA A 390 -28.84 0.80 -30.10
C ALA A 390 -28.66 1.87 -29.01
N TRP A 391 -27.70 1.68 -28.11
CA TRP A 391 -27.33 2.71 -27.14
C TRP A 391 -26.76 3.97 -27.82
N GLY A 392 -25.85 3.80 -28.79
CA GLY A 392 -25.32 4.91 -29.58
C GLY A 392 -26.41 5.67 -30.35
N ASP A 393 -27.36 4.94 -30.96
CA ASP A 393 -28.51 5.50 -31.66
C ASP A 393 -29.39 6.31 -30.71
N TYR A 394 -29.64 5.79 -29.50
CA TYR A 394 -30.41 6.46 -28.46
C TYR A 394 -29.71 7.73 -27.96
N VAL A 395 -28.44 7.64 -27.57
CA VAL A 395 -27.65 8.77 -27.03
C VAL A 395 -27.62 9.96 -27.97
N MET A 396 -27.61 9.70 -29.28
CA MET A 396 -27.49 10.71 -30.32
C MET A 396 -28.84 11.08 -30.96
N SER A 397 -29.97 10.53 -30.47
CA SER A 397 -31.27 10.61 -31.13
C SER A 397 -31.87 12.02 -31.23
N ALA A 398 -31.40 12.96 -30.41
CA ALA A 398 -31.87 14.35 -30.38
C ALA A 398 -30.96 15.31 -31.16
N ILE A 399 -29.93 14.81 -31.84
CA ILE A 399 -29.07 15.64 -32.69
C ILE A 399 -29.72 15.72 -34.06
N SER A 400 -30.18 16.92 -34.43
CA SER A 400 -30.59 17.20 -35.79
C SER A 400 -29.37 17.13 -36.70
N LYS A 401 -29.35 16.15 -37.61
CA LYS A 401 -28.42 16.16 -38.74
C LYS A 401 -28.93 17.25 -39.69
N THR A 402 -28.18 18.35 -39.80
CA THR A 402 -28.47 19.39 -40.80
C THR A 402 -27.98 18.92 -42.15
#